data_AF-A0A950UIR3-F1
#
_entry.id   AF-A0A950UIR3-F1
#
_cell.length_a   1.000
_cell.length_b   1.000
_cell.length_c   1.000
_cell.angle_alpha   90.00
_cell.angle_beta   90.00
_cell.angle_gamma   90.00
#
_symmetry.space_group_name_H-M   'P 1'
#
loop_
_entity.id
_entity.type
_entity.pdbx_description
1 polymer ?
#
loop_
_entity_poly.entity_id
_entity_poly.type
_entity_poly.pdbx_seq_one_letter_code
_entity_poly.pdbx_strand_id
1 'polypeptide(L)'
;MTELRKPADSLLKTAGIWVPAQAPIAPTAAGTIRISDGIVNTFTAIHRIEPWLARLVLPAMLADLAAHGTWQFDSEQRLYRLSDRGKKRGLCHALLLNTRAGQVYHYATSHADGDCRSRVDPLPPATCPAGGPDEAPHEPPLAWRSMRSMLRSSSTLPLRITEGALDAYARHQRDRDLPSLYASANDAVRTFLHLVPRRRGRYDICDDEGLLWTIVVHNQFLKPTAVSVRYPVGLPLERVRRVPRAHSRPRDARLARAPHHRRNADKRKSHCTAPAFDHWPGQ
;
A
#
# COMPACT_ATOMS: atom_id res chain seq x y z
N MET A 1 15.87 13.37 -25.07
CA MET A 1 14.87 12.48 -24.45
C MET A 1 15.25 11.06 -24.77
N THR A 2 15.88 10.38 -23.82
CA THR A 2 16.32 8.99 -23.98
C THR A 2 15.08 8.10 -23.89
N GLU A 3 14.72 7.43 -24.98
CA GLU A 3 13.67 6.42 -24.94
C GLU A 3 14.05 5.35 -23.93
N LEU A 4 13.30 5.27 -22.83
CA LEU A 4 13.28 4.07 -22.00
C LEU A 4 12.79 2.92 -22.89
N ARG A 5 13.72 2.17 -23.48
CA ARG A 5 13.46 0.84 -24.06
C ARG A 5 12.56 0.09 -23.10
N LYS A 6 11.41 -0.43 -23.57
CA LYS A 6 10.51 -1.33 -22.83
C LYS A 6 11.17 -2.71 -22.68
N PRO A 7 11.85 -3.07 -21.57
CA PRO A 7 12.48 -4.38 -21.44
C PRO A 7 11.49 -5.39 -20.81
N ALA A 8 10.45 -4.89 -20.13
CA ALA A 8 9.51 -5.66 -19.33
C ALA A 8 8.48 -6.45 -20.16
N ASP A 9 7.94 -5.85 -21.24
CA ASP A 9 6.99 -6.55 -22.11
C ASP A 9 7.63 -7.78 -22.79
N SER A 10 8.96 -7.79 -22.94
CA SER A 10 9.72 -8.87 -23.58
C SER A 10 9.85 -10.12 -22.70
N LEU A 11 9.89 -10.00 -21.37
CA LEU A 11 10.05 -11.19 -20.51
C LEU A 11 8.77 -12.02 -20.41
N LEU A 12 7.61 -11.39 -20.59
CA LEU A 12 6.33 -12.09 -20.63
C LEU A 12 5.91 -12.54 -22.03
N LYS A 13 6.48 -11.93 -23.09
CA LYS A 13 6.17 -12.25 -24.49
C LYS A 13 7.25 -13.05 -25.22
N THR A 14 8.50 -13.03 -24.76
CA THR A 14 9.65 -13.34 -25.65
C THR A 14 10.80 -14.15 -25.03
N ALA A 15 10.70 -14.71 -23.83
CA ALA A 15 11.75 -15.60 -23.34
C ALA A 15 11.14 -16.83 -22.66
N GLY A 16 11.36 -18.01 -23.26
CA GLY A 16 10.97 -19.32 -22.73
C GLY A 16 9.84 -20.02 -23.47
N ILE A 17 9.98 -21.33 -23.71
CA ILE A 17 8.87 -22.22 -24.03
C ILE A 17 8.07 -22.42 -22.73
N TRP A 18 7.03 -21.61 -22.54
CA TRP A 18 6.16 -21.69 -21.37
C TRP A 18 5.27 -22.93 -21.44
N VAL A 19 5.61 -23.98 -20.70
CA VAL A 19 4.80 -25.19 -20.60
C VAL A 19 3.80 -25.09 -19.45
N PRO A 20 2.57 -25.62 -19.58
CA PRO A 20 1.65 -25.75 -18.45
C PRO A 20 2.32 -26.47 -17.27
N ALA A 21 2.09 -26.00 -16.05
CA ALA A 21 2.69 -26.57 -14.85
C ALA A 21 1.65 -26.67 -13.73
N GLN A 22 1.92 -27.54 -12.75
CA GLN A 22 1.21 -27.53 -11.48
C GLN A 22 1.62 -26.30 -10.65
N ALA A 23 0.75 -25.90 -9.72
CA ALA A 23 1.04 -24.81 -8.80
C ALA A 23 2.24 -25.17 -7.92
N PRO A 24 3.35 -24.42 -7.98
CA PRO A 24 4.54 -24.69 -7.18
C PRO A 24 4.40 -24.20 -5.72
N ILE A 25 3.36 -23.41 -5.44
CA ILE A 25 3.03 -22.89 -4.12
C ILE A 25 1.52 -22.98 -3.91
N ALA A 26 1.12 -23.26 -2.67
CA ALA A 26 -0.29 -23.15 -2.26
C ALA A 26 -0.70 -21.68 -2.13
N PRO A 27 -2.00 -21.33 -2.28
CA PRO A 27 -2.49 -19.97 -2.06
C PRO A 27 -2.13 -19.39 -0.69
N THR A 28 -2.18 -20.22 0.36
CA THR A 28 -1.81 -19.83 1.73
C THR A 28 -0.33 -19.49 1.89
N ALA A 29 0.54 -20.00 1.01
CA ALA A 29 1.97 -19.70 1.00
C ALA A 29 2.30 -18.38 0.28
N ALA A 30 1.34 -17.70 -0.34
CA ALA A 30 1.58 -16.44 -1.04
C ALA A 30 2.17 -15.34 -0.14
N GLY A 31 1.77 -15.31 1.14
CA GLY A 31 2.26 -14.34 2.12
C GLY A 31 3.74 -14.48 2.47
N THR A 32 4.37 -15.63 2.17
CA THR A 32 5.80 -15.87 2.41
C THR A 32 6.69 -15.50 1.22
N ILE A 33 6.09 -15.25 0.05
CA ILE A 33 6.81 -14.85 -1.15
C ILE A 33 7.20 -13.38 -1.05
N ARG A 34 8.50 -13.11 -1.19
CA ARG A 34 9.05 -11.75 -1.13
C ARG A 34 8.66 -10.95 -2.37
N ILE A 35 8.24 -9.71 -2.14
CA ILE A 35 7.88 -8.75 -3.18
C ILE A 35 8.76 -7.53 -3.00
N SER A 36 9.63 -7.27 -3.98
CA SER A 36 10.58 -6.16 -3.89
C SER A 36 9.89 -4.81 -4.10
N ASP A 37 10.53 -3.74 -3.62
CA ASP A 37 10.06 -2.37 -3.83
C ASP A 37 9.95 -1.99 -5.31
N GLY A 38 10.79 -2.58 -6.17
CA GLY A 38 10.70 -2.39 -7.61
C GLY A 38 9.37 -2.90 -8.19
N ILE A 39 8.88 -4.05 -7.70
CA ILE A 39 7.57 -4.61 -8.09
C ILE A 39 6.43 -3.74 -7.54
N VAL A 40 6.52 -3.34 -6.28
CA VAL A 40 5.54 -2.43 -5.66
C VAL A 40 5.43 -1.13 -6.46
N ASN A 41 6.55 -0.49 -6.78
CA ASN A 41 6.56 0.75 -7.56
C ASN A 41 5.97 0.58 -8.96
N THR A 42 6.30 -0.54 -9.64
CA THR A 42 5.73 -0.87 -10.96
C THR A 42 4.22 -1.04 -10.87
N PHE A 43 3.74 -1.80 -9.88
CA PHE A 43 2.33 -2.04 -9.63
C PHE A 43 1.58 -0.75 -9.31
N THR A 44 2.11 0.07 -8.40
CA THR A 44 1.58 1.40 -8.04
C THR A 44 1.48 2.32 -9.25
N ALA A 45 2.47 2.31 -10.15
CA ALA A 45 2.49 3.15 -11.34
C ALA A 45 1.40 2.73 -12.35
N ILE A 46 1.30 1.43 -12.63
CA ILE A 46 0.30 0.87 -13.54
C ILE A 46 -1.13 1.15 -13.03
N HIS A 47 -1.39 0.86 -11.75
CA HIS A 47 -2.73 1.00 -11.16
C HIS A 47 -3.05 2.39 -10.66
N ARG A 48 -2.06 3.30 -10.64
CA ARG A 48 -2.18 4.67 -10.12
C ARG A 48 -2.72 4.73 -8.68
N ILE A 49 -2.42 3.72 -7.88
CA ILE A 49 -2.81 3.62 -6.46
C ILE A 49 -1.68 4.14 -5.54
N GLU A 50 -1.81 3.93 -4.24
CA GLU A 50 -0.81 4.23 -3.22
C GLU A 50 0.20 3.08 -3.02
N PRO A 51 1.47 3.37 -2.69
CA PRO A 51 2.45 2.33 -2.39
C PRO A 51 2.08 1.42 -1.22
N TRP A 52 1.51 1.97 -0.15
CA TRP A 52 1.10 1.18 1.03
C TRP A 52 0.01 0.17 0.65
N LEU A 53 -0.99 0.61 -0.14
CA LEU A 53 -2.06 -0.26 -0.60
C LEU A 53 -1.52 -1.33 -1.56
N ALA A 54 -0.58 -0.98 -2.43
CA ALA A 54 0.08 -1.95 -3.31
C ALA A 54 0.77 -3.07 -2.52
N ARG A 55 1.43 -2.77 -1.39
CA ARG A 55 2.07 -3.77 -0.52
C ARG A 55 1.07 -4.73 0.12
N LEU A 56 -0.14 -4.27 0.41
CA LEU A 56 -1.21 -5.09 0.98
C LEU A 56 -1.91 -5.95 -0.10
N VAL A 57 -2.19 -5.36 -1.26
CA VAL A 57 -2.95 -6.02 -2.32
C VAL A 57 -2.09 -7.03 -3.10
N LEU A 58 -0.80 -6.77 -3.32
CA LEU A 58 0.04 -7.66 -4.13
C LEU A 58 0.11 -9.10 -3.60
N PRO A 59 0.36 -9.34 -2.29
CA PRO A 59 0.30 -10.69 -1.72
C PRO A 59 -1.09 -11.32 -1.86
N ALA A 60 -2.16 -10.55 -1.66
CA ALA A 60 -3.54 -11.03 -1.83
C ALA A 60 -3.84 -11.42 -3.29
N MET A 61 -3.37 -10.62 -4.26
CA MET A 61 -3.47 -10.94 -5.68
C MET A 61 -2.65 -12.19 -6.03
N LEU A 62 -1.48 -12.36 -5.44
CA LEU A 62 -0.70 -13.58 -5.63
C LEU A 62 -1.46 -14.80 -5.09
N ALA A 63 -2.08 -14.71 -3.91
CA ALA A 63 -2.90 -15.78 -3.35
C ALA A 63 -4.09 -16.13 -4.25
N ASP A 64 -4.82 -15.11 -4.74
CA ASP A 64 -5.93 -15.28 -5.68
C ASP A 64 -5.49 -16.01 -6.95
N LEU A 65 -4.45 -15.47 -7.59
CA LEU A 65 -3.94 -16.04 -8.82
C LEU A 65 -3.37 -17.44 -8.59
N ALA A 66 -2.79 -17.74 -7.43
CA ALA A 66 -2.31 -19.08 -7.11
C ALA A 66 -3.46 -20.09 -7.04
N ALA A 67 -4.63 -19.66 -6.58
CA ALA A 67 -5.83 -20.48 -6.48
C ALA A 67 -6.58 -20.65 -7.82
N HIS A 68 -6.67 -19.59 -8.63
CA HIS A 68 -7.55 -19.57 -9.82
C HIS A 68 -6.84 -19.35 -11.15
N GLY A 69 -5.58 -18.92 -11.11
CA GLY A 69 -4.78 -18.59 -12.28
C GLY A 69 -4.22 -19.81 -12.98
N THR A 70 -3.64 -19.57 -14.16
CA THR A 70 -2.91 -20.58 -14.92
C THR A 70 -1.43 -20.50 -14.58
N TRP A 71 -0.87 -21.65 -14.19
CA TRP A 71 0.56 -21.84 -13.95
C TRP A 71 1.26 -22.35 -15.20
N GLN A 72 2.40 -21.72 -15.50
CA GLN A 72 3.31 -22.16 -16.54
C GLN A 72 4.75 -22.12 -16.01
N PHE A 73 5.61 -22.97 -16.55
CA PHE A 73 7.01 -23.06 -16.17
C PHE A 73 7.92 -22.85 -17.38
N ASP A 74 8.99 -22.10 -17.18
CA ASP A 74 10.11 -21.98 -18.11
C ASP A 74 11.30 -22.73 -17.51
N SER A 75 11.70 -23.83 -18.14
CA SER A 75 12.81 -24.66 -17.70
C SER A 75 14.18 -24.01 -17.87
N GLU A 76 14.34 -23.11 -18.86
CA GLU A 76 15.62 -22.45 -19.14
C GLU A 76 15.92 -21.43 -18.04
N GLN A 77 14.92 -20.60 -17.72
CA GLN A 77 15.05 -19.56 -16.69
C GLN A 77 14.75 -20.07 -15.27
N ARG A 78 14.17 -21.27 -15.16
CA ARG A 78 13.64 -21.84 -13.90
C ARG A 78 12.67 -20.89 -13.21
N LEU A 79 11.77 -20.29 -14.01
CA LEU A 79 10.76 -19.35 -13.53
C LEU A 79 9.36 -19.91 -13.73
N TYR A 80 8.48 -19.58 -12.80
CA TYR A 80 7.05 -19.85 -12.92
C TYR A 80 6.33 -18.57 -13.34
N ARG A 81 5.45 -18.68 -14.32
CA ARG A 81 4.49 -17.64 -14.67
C ARG A 81 3.14 -18.01 -14.11
N LEU A 82 2.58 -17.10 -13.34
CA LEU A 82 1.23 -17.18 -12.84
C LEU A 82 0.41 -16.09 -13.51
N SER A 83 -0.65 -16.47 -14.22
CA SER A 83 -1.44 -15.51 -15.02
C SER A 83 -2.94 -15.72 -14.91
N ASP A 84 -3.68 -14.63 -14.84
CA ASP A 84 -5.12 -14.59 -15.12
C ASP A 84 -5.33 -14.18 -16.58
N ARG A 85 -6.14 -14.97 -17.30
CA ARG A 85 -6.53 -14.66 -18.68
C ARG A 85 -7.96 -14.16 -18.66
N GLY A 86 -8.15 -12.92 -19.14
CA GLY A 86 -9.48 -12.37 -19.29
C GLY A 86 -10.31 -13.13 -20.33
N LYS A 87 -11.64 -13.02 -20.22
CA LYS A 87 -12.62 -13.64 -21.14
C LYS A 87 -12.34 -13.39 -22.63
N LYS A 88 -11.63 -12.30 -22.98
CA LYS A 88 -11.25 -11.92 -24.35
C LYS A 88 -9.79 -12.25 -24.71
N ARG A 89 -9.20 -13.32 -24.15
CA ARG A 89 -7.84 -13.83 -24.45
C ARG A 89 -6.66 -12.90 -24.10
N GLY A 90 -6.91 -11.69 -23.57
CA GLY A 90 -5.87 -10.79 -23.10
C GLY A 90 -5.34 -11.17 -21.70
N LEU A 91 -4.06 -10.90 -21.46
CA LEU A 91 -3.43 -11.03 -20.15
C LEU A 91 -4.06 -10.03 -19.17
N CYS A 92 -4.82 -10.51 -18.17
CA CYS A 92 -5.35 -9.63 -17.13
C CYS A 92 -4.25 -9.21 -16.18
N HIS A 93 -3.66 -10.15 -15.46
CA HIS A 93 -2.53 -9.90 -14.58
C HIS A 93 -1.59 -11.09 -14.66
N ALA A 94 -0.29 -10.84 -14.57
CA ALA A 94 0.71 -11.89 -14.48
C ALA A 94 1.84 -11.53 -13.52
N LEU A 95 2.29 -12.56 -12.83
CA LEU A 95 3.44 -12.54 -11.94
C LEU A 95 4.46 -13.56 -12.47
N LEU A 96 5.73 -13.17 -12.52
CA LEU A 96 6.84 -14.11 -12.67
C LEU A 96 7.44 -14.37 -11.30
N LEU A 97 7.54 -15.65 -10.95
CA LEU A 97 8.01 -16.14 -9.67
C LEU A 97 9.26 -16.97 -9.85
N ASN A 98 10.22 -16.74 -8.97
CA ASN A 98 11.31 -17.68 -8.73
C ASN A 98 11.04 -18.33 -7.38
N THR A 99 10.56 -19.55 -7.41
CA THR A 99 10.14 -20.30 -6.22
C THR A 99 11.35 -20.70 -5.37
N ARG A 100 12.51 -20.97 -5.98
CA ARG A 100 13.76 -21.25 -5.26
C ARG A 100 14.24 -20.05 -4.44
N ALA A 101 14.11 -18.84 -4.99
CA ALA A 101 14.44 -17.61 -4.28
C ALA A 101 13.28 -17.08 -3.41
N GLY A 102 12.10 -17.70 -3.47
CA GLY A 102 10.90 -17.27 -2.77
C GLY A 102 10.53 -15.82 -3.09
N GLN A 103 10.58 -15.40 -4.36
CA GLN A 103 10.34 -13.99 -4.73
C GLN A 103 9.60 -13.79 -6.05
N VAL A 104 8.84 -12.69 -6.12
CA VAL A 104 8.29 -12.15 -7.37
C VAL A 104 9.38 -11.37 -8.10
N TYR A 105 9.69 -11.80 -9.31
CA TYR A 105 10.67 -11.16 -10.21
C TYR A 105 10.06 -10.09 -11.09
N HIS A 106 8.81 -10.28 -11.48
CA HIS A 106 8.16 -9.38 -12.42
C HIS A 106 6.65 -9.37 -12.20
N TYR A 107 6.05 -8.21 -12.45
CA TYR A 107 4.62 -8.03 -12.53
C TYR A 107 4.29 -7.34 -13.85
N ALA A 108 3.29 -7.82 -14.56
CA ALA A 108 2.69 -7.06 -15.63
C ALA A 108 1.20 -7.32 -15.79
N THR A 109 0.59 -6.43 -16.56
CA THR A 109 -0.82 -6.45 -16.90
C THR A 109 -1.01 -5.68 -18.20
N SER A 110 -2.10 -5.95 -18.91
CA SER A 110 -2.50 -5.15 -20.07
C SER A 110 -3.34 -3.92 -19.71
N HIS A 111 -3.77 -3.77 -18.45
CA HIS A 111 -4.68 -2.72 -18.03
C HIS A 111 -4.58 -2.41 -16.53
N ALA A 112 -5.05 -1.23 -16.11
CA ALA A 112 -5.26 -0.99 -14.69
C ALA A 112 -6.45 -1.83 -14.18
N ASP A 113 -6.48 -2.22 -12.90
CA ASP A 113 -7.59 -3.01 -12.36
C ASP A 113 -8.95 -2.29 -12.45
N GLY A 114 -8.93 -0.96 -12.44
CA GLY A 114 -10.10 -0.12 -12.72
C GLY A 114 -10.76 -0.39 -14.07
N ASP A 115 -9.97 -0.83 -15.06
CA ASP A 115 -10.43 -1.17 -16.41
C ASP A 115 -10.65 -2.68 -16.59
N CYS A 116 -10.39 -3.48 -15.53
CA CYS A 116 -10.51 -4.93 -15.57
C CYS A 116 -11.99 -5.33 -15.58
N ARG A 117 -12.38 -6.13 -16.57
CA ARG A 117 -13.75 -6.64 -16.71
C ARG A 117 -14.00 -7.94 -15.94
N SER A 118 -12.99 -8.45 -15.22
CA SER A 118 -13.19 -9.61 -14.34
C SER A 118 -14.15 -9.23 -13.23
N ARG A 119 -15.11 -10.12 -12.94
CA ARG A 119 -16.04 -9.95 -11.82
C ARG A 119 -15.22 -10.01 -10.55
N VAL A 120 -15.36 -8.98 -9.72
CA VAL A 120 -14.77 -8.92 -8.39
C VAL A 120 -15.93 -8.72 -7.43
N ASP A 121 -15.88 -9.38 -6.28
CA ASP A 121 -16.90 -9.21 -5.27
C ASP A 121 -16.94 -7.73 -4.84
N PRO A 122 -18.10 -7.12 -4.63
CA PRO A 122 -18.16 -5.72 -4.21
C PRO A 122 -17.43 -5.55 -2.87
N LEU A 123 -16.91 -4.35 -2.60
CA LEU A 123 -16.51 -4.02 -1.23
C LEU A 123 -17.74 -4.20 -0.32
N PRO A 124 -17.58 -4.74 0.89
CA PRO A 124 -18.66 -4.73 1.86
C PRO A 124 -19.19 -3.28 2.02
N PRO A 125 -20.51 -3.09 2.19
CA PRO A 125 -21.06 -1.76 2.44
C PRO A 125 -20.45 -1.17 3.71
N ALA A 126 -20.29 0.15 3.73
CA ALA A 126 -19.78 0.96 4.85
C ALA A 126 -20.51 0.76 6.20
N THR A 127 -21.64 0.05 6.19
CA THR A 127 -22.47 -0.21 7.37
C THR A 127 -22.47 -1.68 7.80
N CYS A 128 -21.62 -2.53 7.23
CA CYS A 128 -21.50 -3.92 7.69
C CYS A 128 -20.85 -3.91 9.08
N PRO A 129 -21.60 -4.21 10.17
CA PRO A 129 -20.98 -4.32 11.48
C PRO A 129 -20.01 -5.50 11.42
N ALA A 130 -18.76 -5.28 11.83
CA ALA A 130 -17.91 -6.39 12.23
C ALA A 130 -18.67 -7.18 13.32
N GLY A 131 -18.69 -8.50 13.19
CA GLY A 131 -19.32 -9.40 14.14
C GLY A 131 -18.96 -9.07 15.59
N GLY A 132 -19.88 -9.39 16.50
CA GLY A 132 -19.77 -9.05 17.91
C GLY A 132 -18.48 -9.58 18.57
N PRO A 133 -18.15 -9.10 19.78
CA PRO A 133 -16.90 -9.42 20.48
C PRO A 133 -16.66 -10.91 20.80
N ASP A 134 -17.64 -11.78 20.56
CA ASP A 134 -17.58 -13.23 20.79
C ASP A 134 -17.38 -14.09 19.52
N GLU A 135 -17.33 -13.49 18.32
CA GLU A 135 -16.96 -14.25 17.13
C GLU A 135 -15.45 -14.44 17.11
N ALA A 136 -15.02 -15.70 17.32
CA ALA A 136 -13.64 -16.13 17.10
C ALA A 136 -13.14 -15.54 15.77
N PRO A 137 -11.85 -15.14 15.66
CA PRO A 137 -11.33 -14.60 14.41
C PRO A 137 -11.45 -15.69 13.36
N HIS A 138 -12.51 -15.62 12.55
CA HIS A 138 -12.60 -16.38 11.32
C HIS A 138 -11.37 -15.94 10.52
N GLU A 139 -10.38 -16.84 10.40
CA GLU A 139 -9.37 -16.72 9.34
C GLU A 139 -10.14 -16.37 8.08
N PRO A 140 -9.86 -15.27 7.35
CA PRO A 140 -10.70 -14.94 6.23
C PRO A 140 -10.03 -15.46 4.95
N PRO A 141 -10.40 -16.66 4.45
CA PRO A 141 -10.17 -17.02 3.05
C PRO A 141 -10.94 -16.10 2.08
N LEU A 142 -11.72 -15.14 2.59
CA LEU A 142 -12.41 -14.08 1.86
C LEU A 142 -11.61 -12.76 1.77
N ALA A 143 -10.53 -12.59 2.55
CA ALA A 143 -9.79 -11.33 2.62
C ALA A 143 -9.22 -10.92 1.27
N TRP A 144 -8.70 -11.86 0.48
CA TRP A 144 -8.03 -11.54 -0.78
C TRP A 144 -8.98 -11.05 -1.88
N ARG A 145 -10.25 -11.48 -1.88
CA ARG A 145 -11.26 -11.00 -2.83
C ARG A 145 -11.59 -9.53 -2.59
N SER A 146 -11.80 -9.15 -1.33
CA SER A 146 -12.04 -7.76 -0.94
C SER A 146 -10.84 -6.86 -1.26
N MET A 147 -9.61 -7.39 -1.27
CA MET A 147 -8.42 -6.64 -1.67
C MET A 147 -8.42 -6.28 -3.17
N ARG A 148 -8.94 -7.15 -4.05
CA ARG A 148 -9.13 -6.81 -5.48
C ARG A 148 -10.16 -5.68 -5.64
N SER A 149 -11.19 -5.66 -4.80
CA SER A 149 -12.19 -4.59 -4.77
C SER A 149 -11.59 -3.26 -4.31
N MET A 150 -10.75 -3.28 -3.25
CA MET A 150 -9.99 -2.10 -2.80
C MET A 150 -9.08 -1.56 -3.92
N LEU A 151 -8.34 -2.45 -4.60
CA LEU A 151 -7.50 -2.09 -5.73
C LEU A 151 -8.28 -1.41 -6.85
N ARG A 152 -9.43 -1.96 -7.22
CA ARG A 152 -10.30 -1.41 -8.26
C ARG A 152 -10.85 -0.03 -7.87
N SER A 153 -11.33 0.10 -6.63
CA SER A 153 -11.81 1.37 -6.10
C SER A 153 -10.70 2.43 -6.08
N SER A 154 -9.51 2.10 -5.59
CA SER A 154 -8.35 3.01 -5.59
C SER A 154 -7.90 3.37 -7.01
N SER A 155 -7.89 2.40 -7.92
CA SER A 155 -7.49 2.62 -9.32
C SER A 155 -8.38 3.65 -10.00
N THR A 156 -9.70 3.58 -9.76
CA THR A 156 -10.71 4.45 -10.36
C THR A 156 -10.92 5.77 -9.59
N LEU A 157 -10.56 5.83 -8.31
CA LEU A 157 -10.67 7.05 -7.53
C LEU A 157 -9.70 8.12 -8.07
N PRO A 158 -10.18 9.33 -8.41
CA PRO A 158 -9.33 10.41 -8.92
C PRO A 158 -8.57 11.16 -7.81
N LEU A 159 -8.36 10.51 -6.66
CA LEU A 159 -7.63 10.97 -5.50
C LEU A 159 -6.95 9.76 -4.86
N ARG A 160 -5.83 9.99 -4.16
CA ARG A 160 -5.12 8.97 -3.36
C ARG A 160 -5.33 9.22 -1.88
N ILE A 161 -5.46 8.17 -1.08
CA ILE A 161 -5.59 8.22 0.38
C ILE A 161 -4.34 7.60 1.00
N THR A 162 -3.50 8.39 1.66
CA THR A 162 -2.34 7.83 2.37
C THR A 162 -2.78 6.99 3.56
N GLU A 163 -1.96 6.02 3.96
CA GLU A 163 -2.15 5.22 5.18
C GLU A 163 -2.45 6.10 6.40
N GLY A 164 -1.62 7.12 6.68
CA GLY A 164 -1.88 8.03 7.80
C GLY A 164 -3.16 8.87 7.70
N ALA A 165 -3.73 9.04 6.50
CA ALA A 165 -5.05 9.67 6.34
C ALA A 165 -6.17 8.67 6.65
N LEU A 166 -6.00 7.43 6.19
CA LEU A 166 -6.91 6.33 6.49
C LEU A 166 -6.92 6.00 7.99
N ASP A 167 -5.76 5.93 8.64
CA ASP A 167 -5.63 5.74 10.09
C ASP A 167 -6.28 6.89 10.87
N ALA A 168 -6.19 8.11 10.33
CA ALA A 168 -6.86 9.25 10.92
C ALA A 168 -8.38 9.16 10.78
N TYR A 169 -8.85 8.76 9.61
CA TYR A 169 -10.26 8.51 9.35
C TYR A 169 -10.81 7.38 10.22
N ALA A 170 -10.05 6.30 10.43
CA ALA A 170 -10.43 5.16 11.26
C ALA A 170 -10.80 5.55 12.70
N ARG A 171 -10.15 6.57 13.26
CA ARG A 171 -10.47 7.08 14.60
C ARG A 171 -11.86 7.73 14.70
N HIS A 172 -12.48 8.01 13.56
CA HIS A 172 -13.81 8.61 13.45
C HIS A 172 -14.88 7.61 13.01
N GLN A 173 -14.49 6.39 12.63
CA GLN A 173 -15.40 5.37 12.12
C GLN A 173 -15.58 4.23 13.12
N ARG A 174 -16.71 3.52 13.03
CA ARG A 174 -16.98 2.32 13.81
C ARG A 174 -16.44 1.05 13.14
N ASP A 175 -16.16 1.13 11.83
CA ASP A 175 -15.64 0.03 11.03
C ASP A 175 -14.26 -0.40 11.53
N ARG A 176 -14.06 -1.71 11.67
CA ARG A 176 -12.80 -2.27 12.19
C ARG A 176 -11.99 -3.03 11.14
N ASP A 177 -12.62 -3.51 10.08
CA ASP A 177 -11.90 -4.17 9.00
C ASP A 177 -11.45 -3.17 7.93
N LEU A 178 -10.26 -3.41 7.38
CA LEU A 178 -9.61 -2.51 6.43
C LEU A 178 -10.43 -2.32 5.13
N PRO A 179 -10.99 -3.38 4.49
CA PRO A 179 -11.82 -3.19 3.31
C PRO A 179 -13.03 -2.28 3.52
N SER A 180 -13.81 -2.48 4.58
CA SER A 180 -14.97 -1.63 4.90
C SER A 180 -14.54 -0.20 5.18
N LEU A 181 -13.52 -0.01 6.03
CA LEU A 181 -12.96 1.30 6.34
C LEU A 181 -12.51 2.06 5.07
N TYR A 182 -11.84 1.36 4.15
CA TYR A 182 -11.39 1.95 2.89
C TYR A 182 -12.55 2.26 1.95
N ALA A 183 -13.61 1.44 1.94
CA ALA A 183 -14.85 1.74 1.21
C ALA A 183 -15.50 3.02 1.75
N SER A 184 -15.67 3.12 3.08
CA SER A 184 -16.21 4.30 3.77
C SER A 184 -15.38 5.55 3.49
N ALA A 185 -14.05 5.45 3.50
CA ALA A 185 -13.15 6.56 3.16
C ALA A 185 -13.28 6.98 1.69
N ASN A 186 -13.44 6.03 0.75
CA ASN A 186 -13.66 6.35 -0.65
C ASN A 186 -14.99 7.07 -0.87
N ASP A 187 -16.04 6.64 -0.17
CA ASP A 187 -17.37 7.26 -0.25
C ASP A 187 -17.34 8.69 0.30
N ALA A 188 -16.69 8.90 1.46
CA ALA A 188 -16.44 10.23 2.00
C ALA A 188 -15.67 11.12 1.00
N VAL A 189 -14.61 10.60 0.37
CA VAL A 189 -13.86 11.35 -0.66
C VAL A 189 -14.74 11.73 -1.85
N ARG A 190 -15.66 10.85 -2.28
CA ARG A 190 -16.55 11.11 -3.42
C ARG A 190 -17.49 12.29 -3.17
N THR A 191 -17.93 12.51 -1.93
CA THR A 191 -18.84 13.63 -1.62
C THR A 191 -18.20 14.98 -1.89
N PHE A 192 -16.92 15.16 -1.54
CA PHE A 192 -16.22 16.43 -1.70
C PHE A 192 -15.26 16.48 -2.90
N LEU A 193 -15.16 15.43 -3.72
CA LEU A 193 -14.20 15.35 -4.82
C LEU A 193 -14.30 16.55 -5.79
N HIS A 194 -15.52 17.02 -6.05
CA HIS A 194 -15.80 18.17 -6.91
C HIS A 194 -15.21 19.50 -6.38
N LEU A 195 -14.86 19.56 -5.10
CA LEU A 195 -14.24 20.70 -4.43
C LEU A 195 -12.71 20.70 -4.53
N VAL A 196 -12.09 19.59 -4.95
CA VAL A 196 -10.63 19.45 -5.00
C VAL A 196 -10.03 20.39 -6.04
N PRO A 197 -9.20 21.38 -5.64
CA PRO A 197 -8.65 22.34 -6.59
C PRO A 197 -7.66 21.71 -7.56
N ARG A 198 -7.58 22.26 -8.79
CA ARG A 198 -6.61 21.81 -9.81
C ARG A 198 -5.21 22.42 -9.64
N ARG A 199 -5.10 23.53 -8.91
CA ARG A 199 -3.84 24.25 -8.72
C ARG A 199 -3.01 23.54 -7.66
N ARG A 200 -1.69 23.42 -7.93
CA ARG A 200 -0.73 22.90 -6.95
C ARG A 200 -0.84 23.62 -5.61
N GLY A 201 -0.98 22.86 -4.53
CA GLY A 201 -1.15 23.41 -3.19
C GLY A 201 -1.53 22.36 -2.15
N ARG A 202 -1.71 22.84 -0.92
CA ARG A 202 -2.30 22.07 0.18
C ARG A 202 -3.63 22.73 0.54
N TYR A 203 -4.67 21.93 0.66
CA TYR A 203 -6.04 22.39 0.85
C TYR A 203 -6.67 21.59 1.97
N ASP A 204 -7.40 22.27 2.84
CA ASP A 204 -8.33 21.64 3.76
C ASP A 204 -9.71 21.68 3.11
N ILE A 205 -10.39 20.54 3.05
CA ILE A 205 -11.74 20.39 2.48
C ILE A 205 -12.61 19.74 3.55
N CYS A 206 -13.73 20.38 3.88
CA CYS A 206 -14.71 19.80 4.79
C CYS A 206 -15.62 18.86 3.99
N ASP A 207 -15.78 17.63 4.46
CA ASP A 207 -16.80 16.72 3.93
C ASP A 207 -18.19 17.00 4.55
N ASP A 208 -19.19 16.24 4.10
CA ASP A 208 -20.58 16.37 4.56
C ASP A 208 -20.79 15.86 6.00
N GLU A 209 -19.84 15.08 6.55
CA GLU A 209 -19.85 14.62 7.95
C GLU A 209 -19.15 15.62 8.89
N GLY A 210 -18.63 16.72 8.35
CA GLY A 210 -17.93 17.74 9.10
C GLY A 210 -16.47 17.40 9.39
N LEU A 211 -15.89 16.37 8.77
CA LEU A 211 -14.47 16.05 8.88
C LEU A 211 -13.65 16.91 7.91
N LEU A 212 -12.47 17.33 8.37
CA LEU A 212 -11.55 18.15 7.61
C LEU A 212 -10.46 17.28 6.97
N TRP A 213 -10.55 17.10 5.66
CA TRP A 213 -9.59 16.39 4.83
C TRP A 213 -8.51 17.33 4.32
N THR A 214 -7.25 17.02 4.60
CA THR A 214 -6.14 17.77 4.00
C THR A 214 -5.67 17.09 2.72
N ILE A 215 -5.87 17.77 1.60
CA ILE A 215 -5.53 17.33 0.25
C ILE A 215 -4.28 18.06 -0.25
N VAL A 216 -3.29 17.31 -0.71
CA VAL A 216 -2.11 17.81 -1.41
C VAL A 216 -2.30 17.61 -2.91
N VAL A 217 -2.38 18.72 -3.63
CA VAL A 217 -2.42 18.75 -5.09
C VAL A 217 -1.00 18.96 -5.58
N HIS A 218 -0.45 17.93 -6.24
CA HIS A 218 0.88 17.98 -6.85
C HIS A 218 0.83 18.67 -8.22
N ASN A 219 1.85 18.47 -9.07
CA ASN A 219 1.78 18.83 -10.47
C ASN A 219 0.76 17.94 -11.22
N GLN A 220 0.41 18.34 -12.44
CA GLN A 220 -0.77 17.88 -13.20
C GLN A 220 -0.82 16.37 -13.50
N PHE A 221 0.27 15.63 -13.28
CA PHE A 221 0.41 14.24 -13.70
C PHE A 221 0.12 13.22 -12.59
N LEU A 222 -0.14 13.68 -11.37
CA LEU A 222 -0.43 12.81 -10.22
C LEU A 222 -1.83 13.10 -9.69
N LYS A 223 -2.52 12.04 -9.26
CA LYS A 223 -3.75 12.17 -8.47
C LYS A 223 -3.45 13.08 -7.25
N PRO A 224 -4.34 14.02 -6.89
CA PRO A 224 -4.32 14.66 -5.58
C PRO A 224 -4.25 13.60 -4.48
N THR A 225 -3.67 13.95 -3.33
CA THR A 225 -3.45 13.00 -2.23
C THR A 225 -4.06 13.54 -0.93
N ALA A 226 -5.02 12.83 -0.35
CA ALA A 226 -5.43 13.01 1.04
C ALA A 226 -4.33 12.53 1.97
N VAL A 227 -3.81 13.43 2.81
CA VAL A 227 -2.66 13.16 3.71
C VAL A 227 -3.03 13.18 5.19
N SER A 228 -4.22 13.67 5.55
CA SER A 228 -4.73 13.64 6.93
C SER A 228 -6.22 13.93 6.99
N VAL A 229 -6.88 13.41 8.03
CA VAL A 229 -8.27 13.74 8.41
C VAL A 229 -8.29 14.20 9.87
N ARG A 230 -9.16 15.16 10.22
CA ARG A 230 -9.34 15.64 11.60
C ARG A 230 -10.69 16.31 11.80
N TYR A 231 -11.10 16.51 13.05
CA TYR A 231 -12.18 17.44 13.35
C TYR A 231 -11.76 18.91 13.11
N PRO A 232 -12.72 19.77 12.71
CA PRO A 232 -12.57 21.21 12.80
C PRO A 232 -12.22 21.62 14.23
N VAL A 233 -11.33 22.60 14.39
CA VAL A 233 -11.11 23.26 15.68
C VAL A 233 -11.42 24.74 15.49
N GLY A 234 -12.41 25.26 16.23
CA GLY A 234 -12.79 26.67 16.24
C GLY A 234 -13.98 27.02 15.35
N LEU A 235 -13.95 28.23 14.78
CA LEU A 235 -15.02 28.85 14.00
C LEU A 235 -15.47 28.01 12.78
N PRO A 236 -16.70 28.25 12.26
CA PRO A 236 -17.22 27.55 11.09
C PRO A 236 -16.23 27.58 9.92
N LEU A 237 -15.92 26.39 9.39
CA LEU A 237 -14.97 26.25 8.31
C LEU A 237 -15.63 26.56 6.97
N GLU A 238 -14.93 27.35 6.16
CA GLU A 238 -15.15 27.35 4.72
C GLU A 238 -15.03 25.91 4.18
N ARG A 239 -15.90 25.54 3.24
CA ARG A 239 -15.87 24.19 2.63
C ARG A 239 -14.51 23.85 2.01
N VAL A 240 -13.80 24.85 1.48
CA VAL A 240 -12.45 24.68 0.91
C VAL A 240 -11.56 25.82 1.38
N ARG A 241 -10.44 25.49 2.01
CA ARG A 241 -9.45 26.46 2.46
C ARG A 241 -8.06 26.09 1.98
N ARG A 242 -7.36 27.02 1.33
CA ARG A 242 -5.94 26.81 1.00
C ARG A 242 -5.11 26.94 2.27
N VAL A 243 -4.35 25.89 2.61
CA VAL A 243 -3.43 25.90 3.75
C VAL A 243 -2.16 26.63 3.30
N PRO A 244 -1.77 27.73 3.96
CA PRO A 244 -0.47 28.35 3.71
C PRO A 244 0.60 27.27 3.85
N ARG A 245 1.60 27.26 2.96
CA ARG A 245 2.80 26.48 3.25
C ARG A 245 3.30 27.00 4.58
N ALA A 246 3.21 26.19 5.64
CA ALA A 246 3.99 26.47 6.83
C ALA A 246 5.40 26.71 6.29
N HIS A 247 5.92 27.92 6.48
CA HIS A 247 7.33 28.14 6.25
C HIS A 247 7.98 27.13 7.17
N SER A 248 8.48 26.04 6.59
CA SER A 248 9.38 25.11 7.25
C SER A 248 10.58 25.95 7.62
N ARG A 249 10.47 26.76 8.68
CA ARG A 249 11.62 27.40 9.29
C ARG A 249 12.52 26.22 9.63
N PRO A 250 13.74 26.15 9.08
CA PRO A 250 14.64 25.08 9.40
C PRO A 250 14.73 25.04 10.93
N ARG A 251 14.40 23.87 11.49
CA ARG A 251 14.41 23.64 12.94
C ARG A 251 15.84 23.65 13.51
N ASP A 252 16.83 23.98 12.66
CA ASP A 252 18.26 23.96 12.94
C ASP A 252 18.82 25.29 13.48
N ALA A 253 18.02 26.38 13.52
CA ALA A 253 18.51 27.66 14.05
C ALA A 253 18.46 27.79 15.59
N ARG A 254 17.96 26.78 16.32
CA ARG A 254 17.85 26.83 17.80
C ARG A 254 18.83 25.93 18.57
N LEU A 255 19.75 25.23 17.90
CA LEU A 255 20.84 24.51 18.57
C LEU A 255 22.19 25.25 18.52
N ALA A 256 22.31 26.36 17.80
CA ALA A 256 23.50 27.20 17.79
C ALA A 256 23.39 28.37 18.76
N ARG A 257 23.32 28.10 20.08
CA ARG A 257 23.71 29.01 21.18
C ARG A 257 23.45 28.33 22.54
N ALA A 258 24.31 27.39 22.89
CA ALA A 258 24.65 27.14 24.29
C ALA A 258 26.16 27.41 24.42
N PRO A 259 26.60 28.39 25.23
CA PRO A 259 28.01 28.63 25.45
C PRO A 259 28.62 27.45 26.20
N HIS A 260 29.70 26.93 25.66
CA HIS A 260 30.61 26.01 26.33
C HIS A 260 31.10 26.62 27.65
N HIS A 261 30.45 26.27 28.76
CA HIS A 261 31.10 26.36 30.06
C HIS A 261 32.03 25.16 30.20
N ARG A 262 33.31 25.40 29.91
CA ARG A 262 34.42 24.60 30.41
C ARG A 262 34.33 24.57 31.95
N ARG A 263 34.17 23.39 32.54
CA ARG A 263 34.70 23.09 33.88
C ARG A 263 35.57 21.85 33.78
N ASN A 264 36.87 22.09 33.90
CA ASN A 264 37.84 21.10 34.36
C ASN A 264 37.59 20.83 35.85
N ALA A 265 37.53 19.57 36.25
CA ALA A 265 38.15 19.02 37.46
C ALA A 265 37.77 17.52 37.52
N ASP A 266 38.67 16.60 37.19
CA ASP A 266 39.77 16.05 38.00
C ASP A 266 39.35 14.77 38.74
N LYS A 267 40.05 13.70 38.37
CA LYS A 267 40.39 12.45 39.08
C LYS A 267 39.45 11.96 40.20
N ARG A 268 38.98 10.72 40.04
CA ARG A 268 39.32 9.64 40.98
C ARG A 268 39.18 8.26 40.35
N LYS A 269 40.26 7.50 40.49
CA LYS A 269 40.39 6.06 40.23
C LYS A 269 39.49 5.28 41.20
N SER A 270 38.85 4.23 40.72
CA SER A 270 38.60 3.03 41.52
C SER A 270 38.47 1.83 40.58
N HIS A 271 39.49 0.98 40.63
CA HIS A 271 39.41 -0.43 40.28
C HIS A 271 38.25 -1.11 40.99
N CYS A 272 37.57 -2.04 40.30
CA CYS A 272 37.03 -3.28 40.87
C CYS A 272 36.80 -4.27 39.73
N THR A 273 37.79 -5.15 39.58
CA THR A 273 37.73 -6.60 39.36
C THR A 273 36.37 -7.23 39.02
N ALA A 274 36.36 -7.96 37.91
CA ALA A 274 35.40 -9.02 37.63
C ALA A 274 35.65 -10.24 38.54
N PRO A 275 34.61 -11.05 38.80
CA PRO A 275 34.79 -12.48 38.92
C PRO A 275 34.17 -13.21 37.72
N ALA A 276 34.97 -14.09 37.15
CA ALA A 276 34.50 -15.26 36.43
C ALA A 276 33.66 -16.13 37.37
N PHE A 277 32.59 -16.73 36.84
CA PHE A 277 32.05 -17.95 37.40
C PHE A 277 31.76 -18.96 36.30
N ASP A 278 32.31 -20.12 36.56
CA ASP A 278 32.32 -21.34 35.77
C ASP A 278 30.95 -22.01 35.64
N HIS A 279 30.89 -22.84 34.61
CA HIS A 279 30.11 -24.05 34.43
C HIS A 279 29.32 -24.63 35.64
N TRP A 280 28.09 -25.08 35.34
CA TRP A 280 27.64 -26.42 35.75
C TRP A 280 26.68 -27.03 34.71
N PRO A 281 26.64 -28.37 34.51
CA PRO A 281 25.96 -29.05 33.41
C PRO A 281 24.64 -29.75 33.81
N GLY A 282 23.91 -30.21 32.77
CA GLY A 282 23.16 -31.48 32.76
C GLY A 282 21.73 -31.49 33.31
N GLN A 283 20.73 -31.56 32.41
CA GLN A 283 19.97 -32.77 32.03
C GLN A 283 19.10 -32.46 30.82
#